data_AF-J9QZI9-F1
#
_entry.id   AF-J9QZI9-F1
#
_cell.length_a   1.000
_cell.length_b   1.000
_cell.length_c   1.000
_cell.angle_alpha   90.00
_cell.angle_beta   90.00
_cell.angle_gamma   90.00
#
_symmetry.space_group_name_H-M   'P 1'
#
loop_
_entity.id
_entity.type
_entity.pdbx_description
1 polymer ?
#
loop_
_entity_poly.entity_id
_entity_poly.type
_entity_poly.pdbx_seq_one_letter_code
_entity_poly.pdbx_strand_id
1 'polypeptide(L)'
;MLKDTIIENTIIDEYVNRKILFYKDLKKNYKENIKIHNSLIINKDFIKALEEEFSDFLKLRENSKKIPRKENETFKTNLIKRFDRIKEIKENSNKPTIYWFEIINKSNLSNEKIQKKFKSSKKANSGWWTVVNKGADIETKILYLGKVEKNLFGRFLQHLGIGHKKTSSLKLRKWFAQFEDIDLEFKYVQFDNDVLPYLEDLENIYWRYCKPLLGQEPKIK
;
A
#
# COMPACT_ATOMS: atom_id res chain seq x y z
N MET A 1 -40.71 -19.42 -2.65
CA MET A 1 -39.91 -20.14 -3.66
C MET A 1 -39.90 -19.42 -5.01
N LEU A 2 -40.97 -19.37 -5.81
CA LEU A 2 -40.93 -18.71 -7.14
C LEU A 2 -40.66 -17.18 -7.12
N LYS A 3 -41.17 -16.45 -6.11
CA LYS A 3 -40.91 -15.00 -5.97
C LYS A 3 -39.46 -14.70 -5.58
N ASP A 4 -38.86 -15.55 -4.75
CA ASP A 4 -37.50 -15.37 -4.25
C ASP A 4 -36.47 -15.57 -5.38
N THR A 5 -36.69 -16.55 -6.26
CA THR A 5 -35.82 -16.83 -7.42
C THR A 5 -35.86 -15.72 -8.48
N ILE A 6 -37.02 -15.08 -8.71
CA ILE A 6 -37.14 -13.98 -9.69
C ILE A 6 -36.44 -12.71 -9.18
N ILE A 7 -36.56 -12.42 -7.89
CA ILE A 7 -35.90 -11.29 -7.24
C ILE A 7 -34.38 -11.48 -7.27
N GLU A 8 -33.87 -12.68 -6.95
CA GLU A 8 -32.43 -12.98 -7.01
C GLU A 8 -31.87 -12.82 -8.43
N ASN A 9 -32.55 -13.33 -9.46
CA ASN A 9 -32.10 -13.18 -10.85
C ASN A 9 -32.06 -11.71 -11.31
N THR A 10 -33.06 -10.91 -10.92
CA THR A 10 -33.12 -9.47 -11.26
C THR A 10 -31.96 -8.69 -10.62
N ILE A 11 -31.61 -9.02 -9.37
CA ILE A 11 -30.50 -8.37 -8.65
C ILE A 11 -29.15 -8.73 -9.27
N ILE A 12 -28.98 -9.99 -9.72
CA ILE A 12 -27.77 -10.44 -10.41
C ILE A 12 -27.60 -9.68 -11.73
N ASP A 13 -28.66 -9.56 -12.52
CA ASP A 13 -28.63 -8.85 -13.81
C ASP A 13 -28.30 -7.36 -13.63
N GLU A 14 -28.86 -6.70 -12.62
CA GLU A 14 -28.52 -5.30 -12.30
C GLU A 14 -27.06 -5.12 -11.85
N TYR A 15 -26.53 -6.07 -11.06
CA TYR A 15 -25.13 -6.04 -10.65
C TYR A 15 -24.17 -6.21 -11.84
N VAL A 16 -24.44 -7.19 -12.71
CA VAL A 16 -23.64 -7.46 -13.90
C VAL A 16 -23.67 -6.27 -14.85
N ASN A 17 -24.85 -5.70 -15.11
CA ASN A 17 -24.99 -4.53 -15.97
C ASN A 17 -24.24 -3.31 -15.42
N ARG A 18 -24.28 -3.06 -14.10
CA ARG A 18 -23.49 -2.00 -13.46
C ARG A 18 -21.98 -2.20 -13.65
N LYS A 19 -21.48 -3.43 -13.49
CA LYS A 19 -20.06 -3.76 -13.79
C LYS A 19 -19.71 -3.47 -15.25
N ILE A 20 -20.53 -3.93 -16.19
CA ILE A 20 -20.30 -3.72 -17.63
C ILE A 20 -20.22 -2.22 -17.94
N LEU A 21 -21.14 -1.42 -17.41
CA LEU A 21 -21.15 0.03 -17.61
C LEU A 21 -19.90 0.69 -17.01
N PHE A 22 -19.55 0.35 -15.77
CA PHE A 22 -18.32 0.85 -15.13
C PHE A 22 -17.07 0.55 -15.96
N TYR A 23 -16.89 -0.69 -16.44
CA TYR A 23 -15.72 -1.04 -17.23
C TYR A 23 -15.68 -0.38 -18.61
N LYS A 24 -16.85 -0.19 -19.24
CA LYS A 24 -16.96 0.56 -20.50
C LYS A 24 -16.56 2.02 -20.30
N ASP A 25 -17.05 2.65 -19.24
CA ASP A 25 -16.72 4.03 -18.90
C ASP A 25 -15.23 4.18 -18.56
N LEU A 26 -14.72 3.31 -17.69
CA LEU A 26 -13.30 3.27 -17.33
C LEU A 26 -12.43 3.16 -18.60
N LYS A 27 -12.74 2.25 -19.52
CA LYS A 27 -11.98 2.09 -20.77
C LYS A 27 -12.02 3.35 -21.65
N LYS A 28 -13.15 4.06 -21.69
CA LYS A 28 -13.34 5.25 -22.51
C LYS A 28 -12.61 6.47 -21.92
N ASN A 29 -12.66 6.64 -20.60
CA ASN A 29 -12.24 7.85 -19.91
C ASN A 29 -10.96 7.67 -19.06
N TYR A 30 -10.29 6.52 -19.16
CA TYR A 30 -9.17 6.11 -18.29
C TYR A 30 -8.07 7.17 -18.13
N LYS A 31 -7.71 7.86 -19.22
CA LYS A 31 -6.57 8.79 -19.25
C LYS A 31 -6.90 10.19 -18.73
N GLU A 32 -8.16 10.61 -18.78
CA GLU A 32 -8.55 12.00 -18.47
C GLU A 32 -8.88 12.18 -16.98
N ASN A 33 -9.21 11.10 -16.26
CA ASN A 33 -9.75 11.18 -14.90
C ASN A 33 -8.83 10.62 -13.80
N ILE A 34 -7.70 10.00 -14.13
CA ILE A 34 -6.81 9.38 -13.13
C ILE A 34 -5.64 10.30 -12.81
N LYS A 35 -5.77 11.01 -11.69
CA LYS A 35 -4.66 11.78 -11.10
C LYS A 35 -3.79 10.87 -10.24
N ILE A 36 -2.55 10.67 -10.67
CA ILE A 36 -1.52 10.00 -9.85
C ILE A 36 -0.91 11.04 -8.92
N HIS A 37 -0.93 10.74 -7.62
CA HIS A 37 -0.28 11.54 -6.59
C HIS A 37 1.09 10.95 -6.28
N ASN A 38 2.13 11.75 -6.51
CA ASN A 38 3.49 11.47 -6.09
C ASN A 38 3.70 12.16 -4.75
N SER A 39 3.95 11.39 -3.68
CA SER A 39 3.81 11.95 -2.34
C SER A 39 5.09 11.97 -1.52
N LEU A 40 5.94 10.96 -1.58
CA LEU A 40 7.10 10.90 -0.69
C LEU A 40 8.20 10.00 -1.24
N ILE A 41 9.44 10.51 -1.23
CA ILE A 41 10.64 9.70 -1.43
C ILE A 41 11.03 9.05 -0.10
N ILE A 42 11.22 7.74 -0.14
CA ILE A 42 11.66 6.90 0.97
C ILE A 42 13.00 6.31 0.59
N ASN A 43 14.06 6.83 1.21
CA ASN A 43 15.42 6.36 1.06
C ASN A 43 16.00 5.97 2.43
N LYS A 44 17.27 5.59 2.47
CA LYS A 44 17.96 5.22 3.72
C LYS A 44 17.92 6.34 4.75
N ASP A 45 18.17 7.58 4.34
CA ASP A 45 18.22 8.74 5.25
C ASP A 45 16.85 9.08 5.83
N PHE A 46 15.79 8.97 5.05
CA PHE A 46 14.42 9.08 5.55
C PHE A 46 14.15 8.07 6.67
N ILE A 47 14.53 6.79 6.47
CA ILE A 47 14.31 5.75 7.48
C ILE A 47 15.16 6.00 8.73
N LYS A 48 16.42 6.44 8.57
CA LYS A 48 17.28 6.80 9.69
C LYS A 48 16.74 7.96 10.51
N ALA A 49 16.36 9.06 9.86
CA ALA A 49 15.75 10.21 10.53
C ALA A 49 14.48 9.81 11.29
N LEU A 50 13.64 8.97 10.67
CA LEU A 50 12.46 8.40 11.32
C LEU A 50 12.82 7.53 12.54
N GLU A 51 13.91 6.77 12.49
CA GLU A 51 14.39 5.94 13.60
C GLU A 51 14.97 6.75 14.75
N GLU A 52 15.78 7.76 14.44
CA GLU A 52 16.44 8.63 15.41
C GLU A 52 15.43 9.51 16.14
N GLU A 53 14.62 10.26 15.41
CA GLU A 53 13.72 11.28 15.97
C GLU A 53 12.52 10.67 16.72
N PHE A 54 12.11 9.45 16.37
CA PHE A 54 10.93 8.80 16.96
C PHE A 54 11.26 7.50 17.70
N SER A 55 12.53 7.29 18.06
CA SER A 55 13.03 6.02 18.63
C SER A 55 12.21 5.52 19.82
N ASP A 56 11.82 6.40 20.73
CA ASP A 56 11.05 6.03 21.93
C ASP A 56 9.66 5.50 21.60
N PHE A 57 8.94 6.19 20.70
CA PHE A 57 7.62 5.75 20.24
C PHE A 57 7.70 4.38 19.55
N LEU A 58 8.75 4.17 18.77
CA LEU A 58 8.97 2.93 18.02
C LEU A 58 9.30 1.76 18.97
N LYS A 59 10.13 1.98 19.99
CA LYS A 59 10.40 1.00 21.06
C LYS A 59 9.12 0.62 21.81
N LEU A 60 8.24 1.60 22.12
CA LEU A 60 6.94 1.33 22.75
C LEU A 60 6.06 0.43 21.88
N ARG A 61 5.98 0.71 20.57
CA ARG A 61 5.26 -0.11 19.60
C ARG A 61 5.80 -1.54 19.52
N GLU A 62 7.12 -1.68 19.51
CA GLU A 62 7.79 -2.97 19.39
C GLU A 62 7.58 -3.86 20.61
N ASN A 63 7.47 -3.26 21.79
CA ASN A 63 7.16 -3.97 23.03
C ASN A 63 5.67 -4.32 23.17
N SER A 64 4.86 -4.12 22.12
CA SER A 64 3.42 -4.39 22.08
C SER A 64 2.63 -3.71 23.20
N LYS A 65 3.19 -2.66 23.83
CA LYS A 65 2.49 -1.92 24.89
C LYS A 65 1.34 -1.15 24.26
N LYS A 66 0.21 -1.09 24.96
CA LYS A 66 -0.94 -0.28 24.54
C LYS A 66 -0.49 1.18 24.57
N ILE A 67 -0.36 1.79 23.40
CA ILE A 67 -0.01 3.20 23.29
C ILE A 67 -1.27 4.04 23.50
N PRO A 68 -1.27 4.99 24.46
CA PRO A 68 -2.37 5.92 24.64
C PRO A 68 -2.70 6.68 23.36
N ARG A 69 -4.00 6.97 23.15
CA ARG A 69 -4.46 7.71 21.96
C ARG A 69 -3.73 9.04 21.81
N LYS A 70 -3.56 9.79 22.90
CA LYS A 70 -2.88 11.10 22.91
C LYS A 70 -1.44 11.01 22.41
N GLU A 71 -0.67 10.02 22.88
CA GLU A 71 0.71 9.79 22.42
C GLU A 71 0.75 9.43 20.93
N ASN A 72 -0.16 8.57 20.48
CA ASN A 72 -0.25 8.18 19.07
C ASN A 72 -0.60 9.37 18.15
N GLU A 73 -1.48 10.28 18.58
CA GLU A 73 -1.77 11.51 17.82
C GLU A 73 -0.63 12.53 17.88
N THR A 74 0.08 12.62 19.00
CA THR A 74 1.28 13.46 19.14
C THR A 74 2.37 12.99 18.18
N PHE A 75 2.63 11.68 18.13
CA PHE A 75 3.55 11.06 17.18
C PHE A 75 3.19 11.43 15.73
N LYS A 76 1.93 11.21 15.33
CA LYS A 76 1.48 11.53 13.95
C LYS A 76 1.65 13.00 13.61
N THR A 77 1.34 13.88 14.56
CA THR A 77 1.48 15.33 14.38
C THR A 77 2.93 15.72 14.15
N ASN A 78 3.84 15.20 14.99
CA ASN A 78 5.27 15.47 14.85
C ASN A 78 5.86 14.84 13.58
N LEU A 79 5.40 13.65 13.20
CA LEU A 79 5.79 13.01 11.95
C LEU A 79 5.44 13.86 10.73
N ILE A 80 4.22 14.40 10.70
CA ILE A 80 3.76 15.28 9.61
C ILE A 80 4.58 16.58 9.58
N LYS A 81 4.84 17.20 10.73
CA LYS A 81 5.68 18.40 10.82
C LYS A 81 7.10 18.17 10.34
N ARG A 82 7.63 16.97 10.55
CA ARG A 82 9.00 16.63 10.16
C ARG A 82 9.14 16.32 8.67
N PHE A 83 8.11 15.67 8.12
CA PHE A 83 8.08 15.23 6.74
C PHE A 83 6.81 15.79 6.10
N ASP A 84 6.84 17.05 5.66
CA ASP A 84 5.66 17.77 5.14
C ASP A 84 4.93 17.01 4.04
N ARG A 85 5.67 16.27 3.22
CA ARG A 85 5.15 15.36 2.18
C ARG A 85 4.19 14.27 2.69
N ILE A 86 4.32 13.87 3.95
CA ILE A 86 3.37 12.96 4.63
C ILE A 86 2.01 13.63 4.87
N LYS A 87 1.98 14.98 5.00
CA LYS A 87 0.73 15.75 5.17
C LYS A 87 -0.24 15.46 4.03
N GLU A 88 0.26 15.44 2.79
CA GLU A 88 -0.55 15.14 1.60
C GLU A 88 -1.21 13.76 1.71
N ILE A 89 -0.49 12.73 2.20
CA ILE A 89 -1.04 11.39 2.42
C ILE A 89 -2.12 11.40 3.51
N LYS A 90 -1.95 12.22 4.56
CA LYS A 90 -2.90 12.34 5.68
C LYS A 90 -4.19 13.05 5.29
N GLU A 91 -4.09 14.12 4.51
CA GLU A 91 -5.24 14.90 4.02
C GLU A 91 -6.07 14.07 3.04
N ASN A 92 -5.39 13.26 2.23
CA ASN A 92 -6.00 12.35 1.26
C ASN A 92 -6.30 10.96 1.87
N SER A 93 -6.55 10.85 3.18
CA SER A 93 -6.66 9.53 3.82
C SER A 93 -8.01 8.84 3.66
N ASN A 94 -9.09 9.55 3.34
CA ASN A 94 -10.47 9.07 3.56
C ASN A 94 -11.23 8.66 2.29
N LYS A 95 -10.53 8.37 1.20
CA LYS A 95 -11.12 7.89 -0.05
C LYS A 95 -10.61 6.49 -0.43
N PRO A 96 -11.39 5.70 -1.18
CA PRO A 96 -10.90 4.50 -1.84
C PRO A 96 -9.64 4.81 -2.64
N THR A 97 -8.60 4.01 -2.45
CA THR A 97 -7.28 4.33 -2.99
C THR A 97 -6.56 3.05 -3.44
N ILE A 98 -5.96 3.10 -4.63
CA ILE A 98 -4.90 2.19 -5.05
C ILE A 98 -3.56 2.88 -4.83
N TYR A 99 -2.61 2.22 -4.18
CA TYR A 99 -1.30 2.78 -3.87
C TYR A 99 -0.18 1.79 -4.17
N TRP A 100 1.03 2.31 -4.36
CA TRP A 100 2.20 1.50 -4.57
C TRP A 100 3.49 2.17 -4.09
N PHE A 101 4.50 1.34 -3.91
CA PHE A 101 5.88 1.77 -3.69
C PHE A 101 6.65 1.47 -4.98
N GLU A 102 7.05 2.53 -5.69
CA GLU A 102 7.82 2.44 -6.93
C GLU A 102 9.30 2.63 -6.64
N ILE A 103 10.15 1.78 -7.20
CA ILE A 103 11.60 1.92 -7.20
C ILE A 103 11.95 2.93 -8.28
N ILE A 104 12.30 4.15 -7.85
CA ILE A 104 12.63 5.24 -8.77
C ILE A 104 14.13 5.31 -9.06
N ASN A 105 14.95 4.89 -8.09
CA ASN A 105 16.39 4.73 -8.25
C ASN A 105 16.79 3.38 -7.65
N LYS A 106 17.58 2.62 -8.40
CA LYS A 106 18.33 1.46 -7.90
C LYS A 106 19.65 1.46 -8.66
N SER A 107 20.79 1.39 -7.98
CA SER A 107 22.09 1.20 -8.65
C SER A 107 22.14 -0.23 -9.26
N ASN A 108 23.31 -0.87 -9.35
CA ASN A 108 23.47 -2.25 -9.82
C ASN A 108 22.81 -3.33 -8.89
N LEU A 109 21.78 -2.93 -8.14
CA LEU A 109 20.96 -3.75 -7.27
C LEU A 109 19.84 -4.40 -8.07
N SER A 110 19.96 -5.71 -8.28
CA SER A 110 18.91 -6.50 -8.94
C SER A 110 17.69 -6.70 -8.03
N ASN A 111 16.54 -6.97 -8.65
CA ASN A 111 15.30 -7.22 -7.94
C ASN A 111 15.37 -8.51 -7.08
N GLU A 112 16.16 -9.50 -7.48
CA GLU A 112 16.44 -10.71 -6.70
C GLU A 112 17.13 -10.38 -5.37
N LYS A 113 18.09 -9.44 -5.39
CA LYS A 113 18.81 -9.01 -4.18
C LYS A 113 17.84 -8.32 -3.22
N ILE A 114 16.93 -7.48 -3.73
CA ILE A 114 15.86 -6.85 -2.94
C ILE A 114 14.98 -7.93 -2.29
N GLN A 115 14.49 -8.89 -3.08
CA GLN A 115 13.64 -9.98 -2.57
C GLN A 115 14.39 -10.86 -1.56
N LYS A 116 15.66 -11.20 -1.81
CA LYS A 116 16.50 -12.00 -0.90
C LYS A 116 16.65 -11.28 0.44
N LYS A 117 16.92 -9.98 0.41
CA LYS A 117 17.03 -9.17 1.64
C LYS A 117 15.72 -9.15 2.42
N PHE A 118 14.61 -8.87 1.75
CA PHE A 118 13.28 -8.91 2.35
C PHE A 118 12.99 -10.27 3.00
N LYS A 119 13.29 -11.39 2.30
CA LYS A 119 13.12 -12.75 2.85
C LYS A 119 13.95 -12.97 4.11
N SER A 120 15.22 -12.57 4.10
CA SER A 120 16.10 -12.71 5.27
C SER A 120 15.58 -11.90 6.46
N SER A 121 15.17 -10.65 6.25
CA SER A 121 14.59 -9.83 7.32
C SER A 121 13.26 -10.36 7.84
N LYS A 122 12.39 -10.86 6.95
CA LYS A 122 11.14 -11.54 7.32
C LYS A 122 11.39 -12.79 8.18
N LYS A 123 12.45 -13.55 7.91
CA LYS A 123 12.82 -14.73 8.72
C LYS A 123 13.39 -14.34 10.09
N ALA A 124 14.16 -13.26 10.15
CA ALA A 124 14.79 -12.79 11.37
C ALA A 124 13.85 -12.05 12.33
N ASN A 125 12.65 -11.65 11.87
CA ASN A 125 11.74 -10.81 12.63
C ASN A 125 10.34 -11.43 12.71
N SER A 126 9.72 -11.36 13.89
CA SER A 126 8.32 -11.79 14.06
C SER A 126 7.33 -10.82 13.44
N GLY A 127 6.10 -11.30 13.18
CA GLY A 127 4.99 -10.49 12.70
C GLY A 127 4.43 -10.95 11.36
N TRP A 128 3.40 -10.24 10.89
CA TRP A 128 2.75 -10.52 9.61
C TRP A 128 3.37 -9.64 8.55
N TRP A 129 4.09 -10.27 7.64
CA TRP A 129 4.79 -9.64 6.55
C TRP A 129 4.09 -9.99 5.24
N THR A 130 4.17 -9.07 4.28
CA THR A 130 3.79 -9.40 2.91
C THR A 130 4.58 -10.61 2.38
N VAL A 131 4.07 -11.23 1.33
CA VAL A 131 4.74 -12.36 0.67
C VAL A 131 5.68 -11.85 -0.42
N VAL A 132 6.66 -12.66 -0.78
CA VAL A 132 7.44 -12.42 -2.00
C VAL A 132 6.65 -12.95 -3.18
N ASN A 133 6.48 -12.12 -4.21
CA ASN A 133 5.82 -12.53 -5.43
C ASN A 133 6.77 -13.41 -6.25
N LYS A 134 6.39 -14.67 -6.46
CA LYS A 134 7.16 -15.63 -7.26
C LYS A 134 7.02 -15.39 -8.76
N GLY A 135 5.92 -14.77 -9.19
CA GLY A 135 5.67 -14.38 -10.58
C GLY A 135 5.97 -12.91 -10.85
N ALA A 136 6.79 -12.27 -10.01
CA ALA A 136 7.21 -10.91 -10.24
C ALA A 136 8.01 -10.82 -11.53
N ASP A 137 7.87 -9.70 -12.24
CA ASP A 137 8.78 -9.39 -13.34
C ASP A 137 10.15 -9.03 -12.75
N ILE A 138 11.21 -9.63 -13.29
CA ILE A 138 12.59 -9.36 -12.88
C ILE A 138 12.97 -7.89 -13.08
N GLU A 139 12.32 -7.19 -14.03
CA GLU A 139 12.58 -5.78 -14.33
C GLU A 139 11.51 -4.82 -13.80
N THR A 140 10.51 -5.30 -13.04
CA THR A 140 9.49 -4.39 -12.50
C THR A 140 10.12 -3.28 -11.65
N LYS A 141 9.56 -2.08 -11.79
CA LYS A 141 9.84 -0.96 -10.88
C LYS A 141 8.91 -0.97 -9.67
N ILE A 142 7.90 -1.83 -9.61
CA ILE A 142 6.94 -1.80 -8.51
C ILE A 142 7.39 -2.75 -7.40
N LEU A 143 7.76 -2.21 -6.25
CA LEU A 143 8.09 -3.02 -5.08
C LEU A 143 6.85 -3.70 -4.51
N TYR A 144 5.76 -2.95 -4.38
CA TYR A 144 4.51 -3.41 -3.79
C TYR A 144 3.35 -2.56 -4.29
N LEU A 145 2.20 -3.19 -4.51
CA LEU A 145 0.94 -2.54 -4.83
C LEU A 145 -0.15 -3.06 -3.90
N GLY A 146 -1.05 -2.19 -3.47
CA GLY A 146 -2.22 -2.58 -2.69
C GLY A 146 -3.35 -1.56 -2.76
N LYS A 147 -4.51 -1.95 -2.22
CA LYS A 147 -5.66 -1.06 -2.04
C LYS A 147 -5.94 -0.72 -0.58
N VAL A 148 -6.71 0.34 -0.39
CA VAL A 148 -7.33 0.67 0.88
C VAL A 148 -8.68 1.36 0.62
N GLU A 149 -9.71 0.94 1.35
CA GLU A 149 -11.05 1.55 1.23
C GLU A 149 -11.12 2.89 1.96
N LYS A 150 -10.41 2.99 3.09
CA LYS A 150 -10.25 4.20 3.90
C LYS A 150 -9.01 4.14 4.76
N ASN A 151 -8.51 5.30 5.16
CA ASN A 151 -7.32 5.49 6.01
C ASN A 151 -5.99 5.12 5.32
N LEU A 152 -5.71 5.73 4.16
CA LEU A 152 -4.44 5.59 3.43
C LEU A 152 -3.23 5.86 4.32
N PHE A 153 -3.28 6.95 5.12
CA PHE A 153 -2.20 7.29 6.03
C PHE A 153 -1.89 6.17 7.04
N GLY A 154 -2.90 5.56 7.64
CA GLY A 154 -2.72 4.41 8.51
C GLY A 154 -2.07 3.23 7.78
N ARG A 155 -2.47 2.98 6.53
CA ARG A 155 -1.90 1.90 5.70
C ARG A 155 -0.44 2.18 5.33
N PHE A 156 -0.12 3.42 4.97
CA PHE A 156 1.24 3.89 4.74
C PHE A 156 2.14 3.67 5.96
N LEU A 157 1.71 4.10 7.15
CA LEU A 157 2.45 3.87 8.41
C LEU A 157 2.65 2.38 8.72
N GLN A 158 1.68 1.52 8.40
CA GLN A 158 1.85 0.06 8.52
C GLN A 158 2.97 -0.46 7.61
N HIS A 159 3.04 0.01 6.36
CA HIS A 159 4.10 -0.35 5.42
C HIS A 159 5.48 0.15 5.85
N LEU A 160 5.57 1.34 6.44
CA LEU A 160 6.81 1.80 7.08
C LEU A 160 7.25 0.88 8.23
N GLY A 161 6.31 0.20 8.89
CA GLY A 161 6.58 -0.71 10.01
C GLY A 161 6.13 -0.16 11.37
N ILE A 162 5.33 0.91 11.39
CA ILE A 162 4.82 1.58 12.60
C ILE A 162 3.44 1.03 13.03
N GLY A 163 2.86 0.16 12.20
CA GLY A 163 1.58 -0.50 12.46
C GLY A 163 1.66 -1.72 13.38
N HIS A 164 0.51 -2.32 13.66
CA HIS A 164 0.41 -3.53 14.48
C HIS A 164 1.17 -4.71 13.86
N LYS A 165 1.72 -5.59 14.71
CA LYS A 165 2.49 -6.78 14.28
C LYS A 165 1.64 -7.78 13.49
N LYS A 166 0.35 -7.88 13.80
CA LYS A 166 -0.63 -8.75 13.10
C LYS A 166 -1.20 -8.14 11.80
N THR A 167 -0.54 -7.14 11.22
CA THR A 167 -0.98 -6.54 9.95
C THR A 167 0.05 -6.80 8.87
N SER A 168 -0.35 -7.57 7.85
CA SER A 168 0.48 -7.86 6.68
C SER A 168 0.87 -6.56 5.98
N SER A 169 2.18 -6.32 5.89
CA SER A 169 2.78 -5.08 5.38
C SER A 169 4.25 -5.29 5.01
N LEU A 170 4.89 -4.25 4.46
CA LEU A 170 6.29 -4.28 4.02
C LEU A 170 7.30 -4.17 5.17
N LYS A 171 6.92 -3.49 6.26
CA LYS A 171 7.78 -3.18 7.42
C LYS A 171 9.13 -2.56 7.00
N LEU A 172 9.12 -1.57 6.11
CA LEU A 172 10.31 -1.01 5.46
C LEU A 172 11.45 -0.66 6.43
N ARG A 173 11.16 -0.05 7.58
CA ARG A 173 12.16 0.26 8.63
C ARG A 173 13.05 -0.94 9.00
N LYS A 174 12.49 -2.14 9.02
CA LYS A 174 13.19 -3.35 9.47
C LYS A 174 14.23 -3.89 8.48
N TRP A 175 14.29 -3.39 7.25
CA TRP A 175 15.16 -3.96 6.22
C TRP A 175 15.65 -2.99 5.15
N PHE A 176 14.88 -1.95 4.83
CA PHE A 176 15.14 -1.09 3.69
C PHE A 176 16.35 -0.18 3.88
N ALA A 177 16.59 0.34 5.08
CA ALA A 177 17.76 1.19 5.40
C ALA A 177 19.12 0.47 5.27
N GLN A 178 19.13 -0.82 4.96
CA GLN A 178 20.33 -1.62 4.76
C GLN A 178 20.85 -1.56 3.31
N PHE A 179 20.17 -0.82 2.44
CA PHE A 179 20.63 -0.49 1.10
C PHE A 179 21.14 0.95 1.07
N GLU A 180 22.24 1.19 0.37
CA GLU A 180 22.79 2.54 0.17
C GLU A 180 22.16 3.26 -1.02
N ASP A 181 21.90 2.53 -2.13
CA ASP A 181 21.57 3.14 -3.42
C ASP A 181 20.20 2.71 -3.96
N ILE A 182 19.16 2.81 -3.13
CA ILE A 182 17.78 2.55 -3.56
C ILE A 182 16.83 3.57 -2.95
N ASP A 183 16.01 4.14 -3.82
CA ASP A 183 14.95 5.06 -3.44
C ASP A 183 13.60 4.49 -3.86
N LEU A 184 12.64 4.58 -2.96
CA LEU A 184 11.24 4.33 -3.26
C LEU A 184 10.49 5.65 -3.35
N GLU A 185 9.50 5.70 -4.23
CA GLU A 185 8.47 6.73 -4.23
C GLU A 185 7.14 6.11 -3.84
N PHE A 186 6.48 6.70 -2.83
CA PHE A 186 5.11 6.33 -2.49
C PHE A 186 4.13 7.09 -3.41
N LYS A 187 3.37 6.33 -4.18
CA LYS A 187 2.39 6.84 -5.14
C LYS A 187 1.01 6.29 -4.86
N TYR A 188 -0.01 7.06 -5.21
CA TYR A 188 -1.39 6.61 -5.08
C TYR A 188 -2.34 7.31 -6.06
N VAL A 189 -3.46 6.63 -6.31
CA VAL A 189 -4.62 7.16 -7.03
C VAL A 189 -5.82 7.03 -6.12
N GLN A 190 -6.53 8.14 -5.93
CA GLN A 190 -7.79 8.16 -5.20
C GLN A 190 -8.97 8.08 -6.14
N PHE A 191 -10.02 7.46 -5.65
CA PHE A 191 -11.29 7.33 -6.33
C PHE A 191 -12.40 7.86 -5.44
N ASP A 192 -13.52 8.23 -6.04
CA ASP A 192 -14.73 8.52 -5.27
C ASP A 192 -15.36 7.21 -4.77
N ASN A 193 -16.32 7.34 -3.85
CA ASN A 193 -16.89 6.20 -3.12
C ASN A 193 -17.72 5.26 -4.00
N ASP A 194 -18.18 5.73 -5.16
CA ASP A 194 -18.86 4.96 -6.18
C ASP A 194 -17.97 3.86 -6.79
N VAL A 195 -16.64 4.03 -6.75
CA VAL A 195 -15.67 3.04 -7.21
C VAL A 195 -15.42 1.93 -6.19
N LEU A 196 -15.83 2.10 -4.93
CA LEU A 196 -15.58 1.13 -3.85
C LEU A 196 -15.97 -0.32 -4.20
N PRO A 197 -17.12 -0.60 -4.84
CA PRO A 197 -17.50 -1.96 -5.27
C PRO A 197 -16.55 -2.59 -6.30
N TYR A 198 -15.79 -1.77 -7.03
CA TYR A 198 -14.88 -2.18 -8.10
C TYR A 198 -13.40 -2.05 -7.70
N LEU A 199 -13.09 -1.52 -6.51
CA LEU A 199 -11.72 -1.23 -6.08
C LEU A 199 -10.82 -2.49 -6.07
N GLU A 200 -11.38 -3.65 -5.72
CA GLU A 200 -10.67 -4.94 -5.78
C GLU A 200 -10.36 -5.35 -7.21
N ASP A 201 -11.27 -5.10 -8.15
CA ASP A 201 -11.06 -5.41 -9.56
C ASP A 201 -9.99 -4.48 -10.16
N LEU A 202 -10.00 -3.19 -9.79
CA LEU A 202 -8.94 -2.25 -10.15
C LEU A 202 -7.58 -2.69 -9.59
N GLU A 203 -7.49 -3.01 -8.29
CA GLU A 203 -6.26 -3.54 -7.69
C GLU A 203 -5.75 -4.76 -8.45
N ASN A 204 -6.65 -5.69 -8.77
CA ASN A 204 -6.35 -6.89 -9.55
C ASN A 204 -5.75 -6.59 -10.93
N ILE A 205 -6.34 -5.63 -11.66
CA ILE A 205 -5.85 -5.21 -12.99
C ILE A 205 -4.46 -4.60 -12.88
N TYR A 206 -4.29 -3.62 -11.98
CA TYR A 206 -2.99 -2.96 -11.78
C TYR A 206 -1.93 -3.92 -11.29
N TRP A 207 -2.27 -4.83 -10.38
CA TRP A 207 -1.32 -5.81 -9.85
C TRP A 207 -0.80 -6.73 -10.96
N ARG A 208 -1.69 -7.25 -11.82
CA ARG A 208 -1.31 -8.14 -12.94
C ARG A 208 -0.53 -7.41 -14.04
N TYR A 209 -0.84 -6.14 -14.26
CA TYR A 209 -0.10 -5.30 -15.19
C TYR A 209 1.33 -5.00 -14.68
N CYS A 210 1.45 -4.59 -13.42
CA CYS A 210 2.71 -4.15 -12.83
C CYS A 210 3.62 -5.29 -12.33
N LYS A 211 3.05 -6.46 -12.01
CA LYS A 211 3.73 -7.63 -11.46
C LYS A 211 4.73 -7.28 -10.33
N PRO A 212 4.26 -6.70 -9.22
CA PRO A 212 5.13 -6.14 -8.19
C PRO A 212 6.04 -7.21 -7.55
N LEU A 213 7.21 -6.80 -7.03
CA LEU A 213 8.17 -7.72 -6.39
C LEU A 213 7.63 -8.41 -5.13
N LEU A 214 6.83 -7.70 -4.36
CA LEU A 214 6.26 -8.12 -3.09
C LEU A 214 4.75 -7.92 -3.12
N GLY A 215 4.04 -8.76 -2.38
CA GLY A 215 2.58 -8.82 -2.44
C GLY A 215 2.10 -10.17 -2.97
N GLN A 216 0.90 -10.56 -2.54
CA GLN A 216 0.21 -11.71 -3.09
C GLN A 216 -0.65 -11.24 -4.25
N GLU A 217 -0.72 -12.03 -5.32
CA GLU A 217 -1.71 -11.80 -6.36
C GLU A 217 -3.11 -11.79 -5.74
N PRO A 218 -3.91 -10.72 -5.92
CA PRO A 218 -5.26 -10.70 -5.39
C PRO A 218 -6.10 -11.77 -6.12
N LYS A 219 -7.01 -12.41 -5.36
CA LYS A 219 -7.89 -13.43 -5.92
C LYS A 219 -8.93 -12.76 -6.81
N ILE A 220 -9.22 -13.38 -7.94
CA ILE A 220 -10.41 -13.05 -8.72
C ILE A 220 -11.58 -13.72 -8.01
N LYS A 221 -12.62 -12.94 -7.68
CA LYS A 221 -13.85 -13.43 -7.08
C LYS A 221 -14.90 -13.65 -8.16
#